data_AF-A0A1E9ABB1-F1
#
_entry.id   AF-A0A1E9ABB1-F1
#
_cell.length_a   1.000
_cell.length_b   1.000
_cell.length_c   1.000
_cell.angle_alpha   90.00
_cell.angle_beta   90.00
_cell.angle_gamma   90.00
#
_symmetry.space_group_name_H-M   'P 1'
#
loop_
_entity.id
_entity.type
_entity.pdbx_description
1 polymer ?
#
loop_
_entity_poly.entity_id
_entity_poly.type
_entity_poly.pdbx_seq_one_letter_code
_entity_poly.pdbx_strand_id
1 'polypeptide(L)' 'MNEKKQNNDLIKEIIEKHFENMVDDILDHTDTYYEALGAISSIKGSKIPNMLHLADCLRQNIRKRAMQQKTPN' A
#
# COMPACT_ATOMS: atom_id res chain seq x y z
N MET A 1 13.32 3.83 30.22
CA MET A 1 13.21 3.53 28.78
C MET A 1 11.73 3.22 28.52
N ASN A 2 11.07 3.95 27.61
CA ASN A 2 9.60 3.98 27.55
C ASN A 2 9.09 2.84 26.66
N GLU A 3 8.93 1.64 27.22
CA GLU A 3 8.55 0.41 26.51
C GLU A 3 7.30 0.57 25.63
N LYS A 4 6.33 1.40 26.07
CA LYS A 4 5.13 1.75 25.26
C LYS A 4 5.47 2.45 23.94
N LYS A 5 6.50 3.31 23.94
CA LYS A 5 6.92 4.02 22.73
C LYS A 5 7.62 3.06 21.76
N GLN A 6 8.52 2.20 22.26
CA GLN A 6 9.16 1.17 21.45
C GLN A 6 8.17 0.19 20.83
N ASN A 7 7.15 -0.24 21.58
CA ASN A 7 6.12 -1.13 21.06
C ASN A 7 5.28 -0.46 19.96
N ASN A 8 4.94 0.83 20.11
CA ASN A 8 4.23 1.57 19.07
C ASN A 8 5.08 1.76 17.81
N ASP A 9 6.38 2.03 17.96
CA ASP A 9 7.31 2.15 16.84
C ASP A 9 7.45 0.81 16.09
N LEU A 10 7.53 -0.31 16.81
CA LEU A 10 7.58 -1.66 16.23
C LEU A 10 6.27 -2.02 15.50
N ILE A 11 5.11 -1.75 16.12
CA ILE A 11 3.80 -1.98 15.49
C ILE A 11 3.68 -1.17 14.20
N LYS A 12 4.13 0.08 14.23
CA LYS A 12 4.15 0.95 13.05
C LYS A 12 5.00 0.35 11.93
N GLU A 13 6.22 -0.10 12.22
CA GLU A 13 7.12 -0.72 11.23
C GLU A 13 6.51 -1.99 10.61
N ILE A 14 5.88 -2.84 11.44
CA ILE A 14 5.19 -4.06 10.95
C ILE A 14 4.06 -3.70 9.99
N ILE A 15 3.25 -2.68 10.33
CA ILE A 15 2.16 -2.22 9.49
C ILE A 15 2.71 -1.65 8.18
N GLU A 16 3.72 -0.78 8.24
CA GLU A 16 4.33 -0.17 7.05
C GLU A 16 4.88 -1.25 6.11
N LYS A 17 5.60 -2.24 6.62
CA LYS A 17 6.13 -3.36 5.82
C LYS A 17 5.04 -4.23 5.22
N HIS A 18 3.97 -4.51 5.96
CA HIS A 18 2.83 -5.26 5.44
C HIS A 18 2.14 -4.52 4.28
N PHE A 19 2.01 -3.20 4.40
CA PHE A 19 1.50 -2.34 3.34
C PHE A 19 2.38 -2.37 2.10
N GLU A 20 3.70 -2.22 2.25
CA GLU A 20 4.64 -2.26 1.13
C GLU A 20 4.55 -3.60 0.37
N ASN A 21 4.55 -4.71 1.11
CA ASN A 21 4.39 -6.05 0.55
C ASN A 21 3.06 -6.18 -0.21
N MET A 22 1.96 -5.66 0.33
CA MET A 22 0.67 -5.74 -0.37
C MET A 22 0.66 -4.91 -1.66
N VAL A 23 1.39 -3.78 -1.70
CA VAL A 23 1.57 -3.03 -2.96
C VAL A 23 2.44 -3.83 -3.93
N ASP A 24 3.49 -4.49 -3.47
CA ASP A 24 4.33 -5.34 -4.33
C ASP A 24 3.54 -6.51 -4.89
N ASP A 25 2.76 -7.21 -4.06
CA ASP A 25 1.88 -8.29 -4.51
C ASP A 25 0.87 -7.82 -5.58
N ILE A 26 0.26 -6.65 -5.41
CA ILE A 26 -0.65 -6.09 -6.43
C ILE A 26 0.10 -5.81 -7.74
N LEU A 27 1.31 -5.27 -7.66
CA LEU A 27 2.13 -4.97 -8.83
C LEU A 27 2.62 -6.24 -9.53
N ASP A 28 2.94 -7.30 -8.80
CA ASP A 28 3.40 -8.58 -9.34
C ASP A 28 2.26 -9.36 -10.04
N HIS A 29 1.00 -9.08 -9.69
CA HIS A 29 -0.18 -9.74 -10.25
C HIS A 29 -0.98 -8.86 -11.21
N THR A 30 -0.43 -7.73 -11.66
CA THR A 30 -1.08 -6.85 -12.65
C THR A 30 -0.10 -6.43 -13.74
N ASP A 31 -0.56 -6.42 -14.99
CA ASP A 31 0.31 -6.13 -16.14
C ASP A 31 0.38 -4.62 -16.41
N THR A 32 -0.65 -3.87 -15.99
CA THR A 32 -0.72 -2.43 -16.22
C THR A 32 -1.05 -1.64 -14.96
N TYR A 33 -0.61 -0.36 -14.97
CA TYR A 33 -0.99 0.61 -13.94
C TYR A 33 -2.53 0.71 -13.74
N TYR A 34 -3.31 0.58 -14.82
CA TYR A 34 -4.77 0.67 -14.72
C TYR A 34 -5.40 -0.57 -14.08
N GLU A 35 -4.85 -1.76 -14.33
CA GLU A 35 -5.27 -3.00 -13.66
C GLU A 35 -4.95 -2.96 -12.17
N ALA A 36 -3.77 -2.47 -11.80
CA ALA A 36 -3.38 -2.25 -10.41
C ALA A 36 -4.36 -1.31 -9.68
N LEU A 37 -4.79 -0.23 -10.33
CA LEU A 37 -5.82 0.66 -9.82
C LEU A 37 -7.22 0.02 -9.75
N GLY A 38 -7.54 -0.86 -10.69
CA GLY A 38 -8.77 -1.65 -10.71
C GLY A 38 -8.87 -2.57 -9.50
N ALA A 39 -7.78 -3.30 -9.18
CA ALA A 39 -7.68 -4.16 -8.01
C ALA A 39 -7.96 -3.40 -6.70
N ILE A 40 -7.40 -2.21 -6.55
CA ILE A 40 -7.67 -1.33 -5.39
C ILE A 40 -9.11 -0.84 -5.35
N SER A 41 -9.69 -0.51 -6.51
CA SER A 41 -11.05 0.01 -6.58
C SER A 41 -12.09 -1.01 -6.08
N SER A 42 -11.84 -2.30 -6.30
CA SER A 42 -12.64 -3.39 -5.72
C SER A 42 -12.60 -3.42 -4.19
N ILE A 43 -11.46 -3.09 -3.58
CA ILE A 43 -11.30 -3.00 -2.12
C ILE A 43 -12.11 -1.83 -1.54
N LYS A 44 -12.10 -0.68 -2.23
CA LYS A 44 -12.85 0.53 -1.85
C LYS A 44 -14.37 0.33 -1.82
N GLY A 45 -14.89 -0.59 -2.63
CA GLY A 45 -16.32 -0.96 -2.64
C GLY A 45 -16.75 -1.88 -1.50
N SER A 46 -15.82 -2.38 -0.67
CA SER A 46 -16.15 -3.27 0.45
C SER A 46 -16.82 -2.52 1.62
N LYS A 47 -17.69 -3.21 2.37
CA LYS A 47 -18.39 -2.66 3.54
C LYS A 47 -17.53 -2.63 4.82
N ILE A 48 -16.22 -2.87 4.70
CA ILE A 48 -15.31 -2.90 5.83
C ILE A 48 -14.96 -1.45 6.23
N PRO A 49 -15.17 -1.04 7.49
CA PRO A 49 -14.78 0.29 7.96
C PRO A 49 -13.28 0.55 7.73
N ASN A 50 -12.91 1.79 7.42
CA ASN A 50 -11.52 2.23 7.16
C ASN A 50 -10.84 1.65 5.92
N MET A 51 -11.49 0.76 5.16
CA MET A 51 -10.94 0.20 3.93
C MET A 51 -10.73 1.25 2.83
N LEU A 52 -11.50 2.34 2.88
CA LEU A 52 -11.33 3.52 2.03
C LEU A 52 -9.94 4.15 2.19
N HIS A 53 -9.49 4.34 3.44
CA HIS A 53 -8.18 4.92 3.72
C HIS A 53 -7.05 4.00 3.28
N LEU A 54 -7.22 2.68 3.47
CA LEU A 54 -6.30 1.67 2.96
C LEU A 54 -6.18 1.76 1.43
N ALA A 55 -7.31 1.75 0.72
CA ALA A 55 -7.34 1.85 -0.74
C ALA A 55 -6.66 3.13 -1.25
N ASP A 56 -6.93 4.28 -0.65
CA ASP A 56 -6.31 5.55 -1.04
C ASP A 56 -4.79 5.56 -0.78
N CYS A 57 -4.33 4.94 0.32
CA CYS A 57 -2.91 4.82 0.65
C CYS A 57 -2.15 3.90 -0.34
N LEU A 58 -2.74 2.75 -0.70
CA LEU A 58 -2.19 1.86 -1.71
C LEU A 58 -2.07 2.55 -3.07
N ARG A 59 -3.11 3.30 -3.46
CA ARG A 59 -3.14 4.04 -4.73
C ARG A 59 -1.99 5.04 -4.83
N GLN A 60 -1.67 5.73 -3.74
CA GLN A 60 -0.54 6.67 -3.70
C GLN A 60 0.81 5.95 -3.84
N ASN A 61 0.99 4.82 -3.17
CA ASN A 61 2.23 4.04 -3.25
C ASN A 61 2.46 3.43 -4.64
N ILE A 62 1.42 2.86 -5.26
CA ILE A 62 1.49 2.38 -6.65
C ILE A 62 1.89 3.50 -7.60
N ARG A 63 1.27 4.69 -7.45
CA ARG A 63 1.63 5.86 -8.26
C ARG A 63 3.10 6.24 -8.08
N LYS A 64 3.60 6.25 -6.84
CA LYS A 64 5.00 6.59 -6.53
C LYS A 64 5.97 5.58 -7.17
N ARG A 65 5.72 4.27 -7.04
CA ARG A 65 6.54 3.22 -7.65
C ARG A 65 6.52 3.30 -9.18
N ALA A 66 5.35 3.49 -9.78
CA ALA A 66 5.21 3.66 -11.23
C ALA A 66 5.95 4.90 -11.76
N MET A 67 6.01 5.99 -10.98
CA MET A 67 6.81 7.17 -11.33
C MET A 67 8.32 6.90 -11.23
N GLN A 68 8.76 6.16 -10.20
CA GLN A 68 10.17 5.81 -10.01
C GLN A 68 10.71 4.89 -11.12
N GLN A 69 9.91 3.94 -11.61
CA GLN A 69 10.27 3.09 -12.76
C GLN A 69 10.48 3.88 -14.06
N LYS A 70 9.88 5.07 -14.20
CA LYS A 70 9.99 5.91 -15.41
C LYS A 70 11.23 6.80 -15.42
N THR A 71 11.95 6.93 -14.31
CA THR A 71 13.25 7.61 -14.28
C THR A 71 14.33 6.61 -14.66
N PRO A 72 14.95 6.71 -15.86
CA PRO A 72 16.14 5.95 -16.14
C PRO A 72 17.28 6.55 -15.31
N ASN A 73 18.03 5.71 -14.60
CA ASN A 73 19.39 6.07 -14.22
C ASN A 73 20.27 6.17 -15.47
#